data_AF-A0A1L6ZJA5-F1
#
_entry.id   AF-A0A1L6ZJA5-F1
#
_cell.length_a   1.000
_cell.length_b   1.000
_cell.length_c   1.000
_cell.angle_alpha   90.00
_cell.angle_beta   90.00
_cell.angle_gamma   90.00
#
_symmetry.space_group_name_H-M   'P 1'
#
loop_
_entity.id
_entity.type
_entity.pdbx_description
1 polymer ?
#
loop_
_entity_poly.entity_id
_entity_poly.type
_entity_poly.pdbx_seq_one_letter_code
_entity_poly.pdbx_strand_id
1 'polypeptide(L)'
;MAYSFGEIFETWEILKNGKNGEVFEIVHCALPVHIGLQARVTEETDHRGSFKSLVKAEAKPDDKDSSNLIQMYGCIVTAQWRKVEMYSYSSLSLHLALRMLAAGKTVYVKSKDSSSEYKAVNRYTDFEDIGVLDFDDLANKSFYKKESN
;
A
#
# COMPACT_ATOMS: atom_id res chain seq x y z
N MET A 1 16.71 -13.58 -5.37
CA MET A 1 15.97 -12.44 -4.78
C MET A 1 15.91 -11.35 -5.84
N ALA A 2 14.73 -11.10 -6.41
CA ALA A 2 14.55 -10.04 -7.39
C ALA A 2 14.24 -8.74 -6.62
N TYR A 3 15.16 -7.78 -6.66
CA TYR A 3 14.91 -6.43 -6.18
C TYR A 3 14.01 -5.73 -7.20
N SER A 4 12.78 -5.38 -6.84
CA SER A 4 12.03 -4.40 -7.63
C SER A 4 12.76 -3.06 -7.48
N PHE A 5 13.25 -2.53 -8.61
CA PHE A 5 13.83 -1.19 -8.69
C PHE A 5 12.72 -0.17 -8.52
N GLY A 6 12.37 0.14 -7.27
CA GLY A 6 11.57 1.30 -6.93
C GLY A 6 12.47 2.55 -6.93
N GLU A 7 11.92 3.69 -7.33
CA GLU A 7 12.58 4.99 -7.22
C GLU A 7 12.99 5.25 -5.75
N ILE A 8 14.20 5.75 -5.57
CA ILE A 8 14.78 6.05 -4.26
C ILE A 8 14.68 7.55 -4.01
N PHE A 9 14.15 7.91 -2.84
CA PHE A 9 13.89 9.29 -2.44
C PHE A 9 14.73 9.67 -1.22
N GLU A 10 15.19 10.91 -1.18
CA GLU A 10 15.72 11.54 0.03
C GLU A 10 14.58 12.12 0.88
N THR A 11 14.82 12.28 2.19
CA THR A 11 13.76 12.72 3.11
C THR A 11 13.18 14.09 2.76
N TRP A 12 13.99 15.02 2.25
CA TRP A 12 13.52 16.34 1.80
C TRP A 12 12.63 16.25 0.56
N GLU A 13 12.84 15.27 -0.32
CA GLU A 13 12.01 15.05 -1.50
C GLU A 13 10.61 14.58 -1.12
N ILE A 14 10.51 13.72 -0.11
CA ILE A 14 9.22 13.27 0.44
C ILE A 14 8.49 14.45 1.09
N LEU A 15 9.18 15.24 1.92
CA LEU A 15 8.57 16.40 2.57
C LEU A 15 8.14 17.51 1.59
N LYS A 16 8.78 17.59 0.42
CA LYS A 16 8.41 18.55 -0.62
C LYS A 16 7.31 18.01 -1.53
N ASN A 17 7.51 16.83 -2.11
CA ASN A 17 6.71 16.30 -3.22
C ASN A 17 5.74 15.20 -2.81
N GLY A 18 5.93 14.56 -1.65
CA GLY A 18 5.06 13.49 -1.17
C GLY A 18 3.61 13.95 -1.00
N LYS A 19 2.67 13.09 -1.35
CA LYS A 19 1.23 13.37 -1.24
C LYS A 19 0.68 12.81 0.07
N ASN A 20 -0.33 13.49 0.63
CA ASN A 20 -1.02 13.03 1.82
C ASN A 20 -1.49 11.57 1.65
N GLY A 21 -1.13 10.71 2.60
CA GLY A 21 -1.45 9.28 2.61
C GLY A 21 -0.42 8.37 1.95
N GLU A 22 0.55 8.89 1.19
CA GLU A 22 1.61 8.05 0.61
C GLU A 22 2.49 7.45 1.72
N VAL A 23 2.89 6.19 1.53
CA VAL A 23 3.82 5.51 2.45
C VAL A 23 5.16 5.27 1.80
N PHE A 24 6.22 5.44 2.59
CA PHE A 24 7.61 5.26 2.21
C PHE A 24 8.31 4.39 3.25
N GLU A 25 9.21 3.53 2.81
CA GLU A 25 10.01 2.65 3.66
C GLU A 25 11.49 3.06 3.59
N ILE A 26 12.16 3.15 4.74
CA ILE A 26 13.60 3.39 4.79
C ILE A 26 14.34 2.16 4.25
N VAL A 27 15.10 2.36 3.18
CA VAL A 27 15.96 1.32 2.60
C VAL A 27 17.43 1.51 2.95
N HIS A 28 17.82 2.74 3.30
CA HIS A 28 19.17 3.07 3.74
C HIS A 28 19.14 4.18 4.79
N CYS A 29 19.91 4.01 5.86
CA CYS A 29 20.05 4.98 6.94
C CYS A 29 21.39 4.77 7.64
N ALA A 30 21.99 5.84 8.17
CA ALA A 30 23.24 5.77 8.94
C ALA A 30 23.11 4.88 10.21
N LEU A 31 21.89 4.75 10.75
CA LEU A 31 21.57 3.82 11.83
C LEU A 31 20.71 2.68 11.28
N PRO A 32 21.27 1.46 11.16
CA PRO A 32 20.55 0.31 10.57
C PRO A 32 19.26 -0.08 11.28
N VAL A 33 19.10 0.28 12.57
CA VAL A 33 17.88 0.03 13.35
C VAL A 33 16.62 0.66 12.75
N HIS A 34 16.79 1.67 11.88
CA HIS A 34 15.68 2.34 11.21
C HIS A 34 15.37 1.78 9.82
N ILE A 35 16.19 0.86 9.28
CA ILE A 35 15.91 0.22 7.98
C ILE A 35 14.64 -0.65 8.11
N GLY A 36 13.73 -0.53 7.14
CA GLY A 36 12.42 -1.19 7.14
C GLY A 36 11.33 -0.39 7.87
N LEU A 37 11.67 0.73 8.51
CA LEU A 37 10.66 1.61 9.11
C LEU A 37 9.82 2.27 8.01
N GLN A 38 8.49 2.21 8.16
CA GLN A 38 7.54 2.78 7.22
C GLN A 38 6.93 4.08 7.76
N ALA A 39 6.87 5.08 6.88
CA ALA A 39 6.39 6.42 7.15
C ALA A 39 5.25 6.78 6.19
N ARG A 40 4.11 7.21 6.73
CA ARG A 40 3.02 7.85 5.99
C ARG A 40 3.21 9.36 5.98
N VAL A 41 3.08 9.96 4.80
CA VAL A 41 3.03 11.42 4.63
C VAL A 41 1.68 11.91 5.11
N THR A 42 1.68 12.88 6.02
CA THR A 42 0.48 13.58 6.48
C THR A 42 0.62 15.06 6.17
N GLU A 43 -0.41 15.64 5.55
CA GLU A 43 -0.48 17.08 5.28
C GLU A 43 -1.50 17.71 6.22
N GLU A 44 -1.01 18.61 7.08
CA GLU A 44 -1.81 19.33 8.05
C GLU A 44 -1.83 20.82 7.69
N THR A 45 -2.95 21.48 7.96
CA THR A 45 -3.11 22.92 7.75
C THR A 45 -3.39 23.57 9.09
N ASP A 46 -2.55 24.52 9.48
CA ASP A 46 -2.74 25.36 10.65
C ASP A 46 -2.86 26.85 10.27
N HIS A 47 -2.83 27.72 11.28
CA HIS A 47 -2.88 29.18 11.11
C HIS A 47 -1.67 29.78 10.36
N ARG A 48 -0.60 29.00 10.15
CA ARG A 48 0.65 29.41 9.46
C ARG A 48 0.72 28.88 8.04
N GLY A 49 -0.14 27.92 7.69
CA GLY A 49 -0.24 27.34 6.34
C GLY A 49 -0.28 25.82 6.38
N SER A 50 -0.14 25.21 5.21
CA SER A 50 -0.07 23.75 5.07
C SER A 50 1.37 23.26 5.19
N PHE A 51 1.59 22.24 6.00
CA PHE A 51 2.90 21.60 6.19
C PHE A 51 2.76 20.08 6.13
N LYS A 52 3.85 19.40 5.75
CA LYS A 52 3.91 17.95 5.67
C LYS A 52 4.75 17.38 6.80
N SER A 53 4.28 16.27 7.35
CA SER A 53 4.96 15.49 8.39
C SER A 53 5.02 14.01 8.01
N LEU A 54 5.91 13.28 8.66
CA LEU A 54 6.06 11.84 8.51
C LEU A 54 5.58 11.16 9.79
N VAL A 55 4.57 10.30 9.68
CA VAL A 55 3.98 9.54 10.78
C VAL A 55 4.26 8.06 10.55
N LYS A 56 4.49 7.27 11.59
CA LYS A 56 4.63 5.81 11.48
C LYS A 56 3.45 5.21 10.72
N ALA A 57 3.71 4.36 9.74
CA ALA A 57 2.67 3.83 8.86
C ALA A 57 1.64 2.96 9.60
N GLU A 58 2.03 2.30 10.67
CA GLU A 58 1.18 1.49 11.54
C GLU A 58 0.22 2.30 12.43
N ALA A 59 0.43 3.62 12.55
CA ALA A 59 -0.44 4.48 13.33
C ALA A 59 -1.81 4.65 12.64
N LYS A 60 -2.87 4.73 13.46
CA LYS A 60 -4.23 4.95 12.94
C LYS A 60 -4.29 6.28 12.17
N PRO A 61 -5.15 6.40 11.14
CA PRO A 61 -5.23 7.61 10.32
C PRO A 61 -5.53 8.90 11.10
N ASP A 62 -6.31 8.79 12.18
CA ASP A 62 -6.70 9.91 13.06
C ASP A 62 -5.87 10.00 14.35
N ASP A 63 -4.74 9.30 14.41
CA ASP A 63 -3.94 9.25 15.63
C ASP A 63 -3.15 10.55 15.82
N LYS A 64 -3.67 11.43 16.69
CA LYS A 64 -3.02 12.70 17.07
C LYS A 64 -1.88 12.50 18.07
N ASP A 65 -1.51 11.26 18.37
CA ASP A 65 -0.43 10.99 19.31
C ASP A 65 0.92 11.40 18.72
N SER A 66 1.57 12.34 19.41
CA SER A 66 2.92 12.80 19.11
C SER A 66 3.96 11.68 19.08
N SER A 67 3.73 10.54 19.75
CA SER A 67 4.64 9.39 19.70
C SER A 67 4.68 8.67 18.35
N ASN A 68 3.69 8.93 17.49
CA ASN A 68 3.60 8.37 16.16
C ASN A 68 4.37 9.20 15.12
N LEU A 69 4.73 10.44 15.44
CA LEU A 69 5.58 11.25 14.58
C LEU A 69 6.96 10.63 14.48
N ILE A 70 7.48 10.56 13.26
CA ILE A 70 8.87 10.15 13.05
C ILE A 70 9.74 11.34 13.39
N GLN A 71 10.40 11.25 14.54
CA GLN A 71 11.32 12.28 14.97
C GLN A 71 12.56 12.27 14.07
N MET A 72 12.77 13.39 13.40
CA MET A 72 13.83 13.58 12.41
C MET A 72 15.17 13.82 13.12
N TYR A 73 15.85 12.74 13.50
CA TYR A 73 17.25 12.79 13.90
C TYR A 73 18.16 12.86 12.66
N GLY A 74 19.40 13.35 12.81
CA GLY A 74 20.32 13.56 11.69
C GLY A 74 20.49 12.34 10.76
N CYS A 75 20.42 11.12 11.31
CA CYS A 75 20.46 9.88 10.54
C CYS A 75 19.22 9.65 9.64
N ILE A 76 18.04 10.08 10.08
CA ILE A 76 16.78 9.97 9.32
C ILE A 76 16.65 11.10 8.29
N VAL A 77 17.21 12.28 8.59
CA VAL A 77 17.25 13.40 7.62
C VAL A 77 18.01 13.01 6.35
N THR A 78 19.06 12.19 6.46
CA THR A 78 19.85 11.69 5.33
C THR A 78 19.46 10.26 4.92
N ALA A 79 18.30 9.76 5.36
CA ALA A 79 17.86 8.43 4.98
C ALA A 79 17.40 8.40 3.52
N GLN A 80 17.57 7.24 2.89
CA GLN A 80 17.00 6.93 1.60
C GLN A 80 15.78 6.06 1.77
N TRP A 81 14.76 6.38 0.99
CA TRP A 81 13.43 5.82 1.11
C TRP A 81 12.99 5.22 -0.21
N ARG A 82 12.06 4.29 -0.14
CA ARG A 82 11.37 3.74 -1.29
C ARG A 82 9.88 3.88 -1.08
N LYS A 83 9.18 4.37 -2.09
CA LYS A 83 7.72 4.45 -2.04
C LYS A 83 7.12 3.06 -1.92
N VAL A 84 6.29 2.86 -0.90
CA VAL A 84 5.49 1.65 -0.70
C VAL A 84 4.19 1.85 -1.46
N GLU A 85 3.95 1.03 -2.47
CA GLU A 85 2.71 1.10 -3.24
C GLU A 85 1.55 0.64 -2.35
N MET A 86 0.78 1.62 -1.85
CA MET A 86 -0.46 1.37 -1.14
C MET A 86 -1.54 1.02 -2.15
N TYR A 87 -1.77 -0.27 -2.30
CA TYR A 87 -2.87 -0.78 -3.11
C TYR A 87 -4.14 -0.85 -2.28
N SER A 88 -5.16 -0.14 -2.72
CA SER A 88 -6.51 -0.33 -2.21
C SER A 88 -7.23 -1.34 -3.10
N TYR A 89 -8.07 -2.18 -2.49
CA TYR A 89 -8.84 -3.19 -3.20
C TYR A 89 -10.32 -2.87 -3.07
N SER A 90 -10.91 -2.33 -4.14
CA SER A 90 -12.35 -2.05 -4.16
C SER A 90 -13.12 -3.29 -4.62
N SER A 91 -14.22 -3.61 -3.94
CA SER A 91 -15.10 -4.73 -4.30
C SER A 91 -15.72 -4.53 -5.69
N LEU A 92 -15.85 -5.63 -6.43
CA LEU A 92 -16.47 -5.70 -7.75
C LEU A 92 -17.71 -6.59 -7.68
N SER A 93 -18.72 -6.26 -8.48
CA SER A 93 -19.79 -7.22 -8.77
C SER A 93 -19.24 -8.37 -9.64
N LEU A 94 -19.81 -9.57 -9.47
CA LEU A 94 -19.42 -10.76 -10.25
C LEU A 94 -19.44 -10.48 -11.76
N HIS A 95 -20.49 -9.82 -12.26
CA HIS A 95 -20.62 -9.46 -13.67
C HIS A 95 -19.43 -8.60 -14.16
N LEU A 96 -19.00 -7.60 -13.36
CA LEU A 96 -17.89 -6.75 -13.73
C LEU A 96 -16.55 -7.52 -13.68
N ALA A 97 -16.37 -8.39 -12.68
CA ALA A 97 -15.18 -9.22 -12.56
C ALA A 97 -15.02 -10.17 -13.75
N LEU A 98 -16.10 -10.84 -14.17
CA LEU A 98 -16.12 -11.70 -15.35
C LEU A 98 -15.83 -10.91 -16.63
N ARG A 99 -16.41 -9.71 -16.78
CA ARG A 99 -16.12 -8.83 -17.93
C ARG A 99 -14.65 -8.41 -17.98
N MET A 100 -14.04 -8.14 -16.83
CA MET A 100 -12.62 -7.81 -16.73
C MET A 100 -11.73 -9.00 -17.09
N LEU A 101 -12.04 -10.19 -16.58
CA LEU A 101 -11.33 -11.43 -16.93
C LEU A 101 -11.44 -11.76 -18.42
N ALA A 102 -12.64 -11.60 -19.00
CA ALA A 102 -12.86 -11.78 -20.44
C ALA A 102 -12.05 -10.79 -21.30
N ALA A 103 -11.86 -9.56 -20.80
CA ALA A 103 -11.01 -8.54 -21.42
C ALA A 103 -9.49 -8.74 -21.14
N GLY A 104 -9.09 -9.84 -20.51
CA GLY A 104 -7.69 -10.13 -20.18
C GLY A 104 -7.13 -9.31 -19.03
N LYS A 105 -7.97 -8.62 -18.25
CA LYS A 105 -7.54 -7.86 -17.07
C LYS A 105 -7.47 -8.77 -15.84
N THR A 106 -6.55 -8.45 -14.95
CA THR A 106 -6.41 -9.15 -13.66
C THR A 106 -7.42 -8.60 -12.65
N VAL A 107 -8.11 -9.49 -11.96
CA VAL A 107 -8.93 -9.21 -10.78
C VAL A 107 -8.28 -9.87 -9.57
N TYR A 108 -8.81 -9.64 -8.37
CA TYR A 108 -8.21 -10.16 -7.14
C TYR A 108 -9.28 -10.78 -6.26
N VAL A 109 -8.89 -11.80 -5.51
CA VAL A 109 -9.74 -12.44 -4.50
C VAL A 109 -9.02 -12.44 -3.17
N LYS A 110 -9.77 -12.28 -2.09
CA LYS A 110 -9.22 -12.33 -0.74
C LYS A 110 -8.79 -13.77 -0.40
N SER A 111 -7.58 -13.94 0.11
CA SER A 111 -7.10 -15.24 0.57
C SER A 111 -7.97 -15.73 1.73
N LYS A 112 -8.27 -17.04 1.76
CA LYS A 112 -8.96 -17.65 2.92
C LYS A 112 -8.04 -17.69 4.14
N ASP A 113 -6.73 -17.76 3.92
CA ASP A 113 -5.73 -17.99 4.96
C ASP A 113 -5.27 -16.70 5.66
N SER A 114 -5.47 -15.55 5.02
CA SER A 114 -5.08 -14.24 5.57
C SER A 114 -6.07 -13.16 5.18
N SER A 115 -6.54 -12.41 6.18
CA SER A 115 -7.50 -11.32 5.97
C SER A 115 -6.89 -10.08 5.32
N SER A 116 -5.57 -10.05 5.09
CA SER A 116 -4.86 -8.94 4.46
C SER A 116 -4.27 -9.29 3.09
N GLU A 117 -4.32 -10.56 2.67
CA GLU A 117 -3.70 -11.02 1.44
C GLU A 117 -4.71 -11.16 0.30
N TYR A 118 -4.35 -10.61 -0.87
CA TYR A 118 -5.15 -10.68 -2.08
C TYR A 118 -4.42 -11.49 -3.14
N LYS A 119 -5.04 -12.56 -3.64
CA LYS A 119 -4.52 -13.39 -4.73
C LYS A 119 -4.97 -12.82 -6.08
N ALA A 120 -4.02 -12.68 -7.00
CA ALA A 120 -4.29 -12.25 -8.37
C ALA A 120 -4.98 -13.37 -9.16
N VAL A 121 -6.04 -13.01 -9.87
CA VAL A 121 -6.83 -13.90 -10.73
C VAL A 121 -6.84 -13.33 -12.13
N ASN A 122 -6.35 -14.12 -13.07
CA ASN A 122 -6.37 -13.81 -14.49
C ASN A 122 -7.19 -14.87 -15.24
N ARG A 123 -7.36 -14.69 -16.55
CA ARG A 123 -8.15 -15.60 -17.41
C ARG A 123 -7.66 -17.06 -17.39
N TYR A 124 -6.38 -17.28 -17.04
CA TYR A 124 -5.74 -18.58 -17.03
C TYR A 124 -5.57 -19.15 -15.62
N THR A 125 -6.07 -18.46 -14.60
CA THR A 125 -6.04 -18.94 -13.22
C THR A 125 -7.07 -20.03 -13.07
N ASP A 126 -6.67 -21.16 -12.48
CA ASP A 126 -7.61 -22.24 -12.18
C ASP A 126 -8.59 -21.76 -11.09
N PHE A 127 -9.87 -22.04 -11.29
CA PHE A 127 -10.89 -21.69 -10.30
C PHE A 127 -10.73 -22.52 -9.02
N GLU A 128 -10.16 -23.72 -9.12
CA GLU A 128 -9.83 -24.55 -7.96
C GLU A 128 -8.79 -23.88 -7.05
N ASP A 129 -7.80 -23.17 -7.61
CA ASP A 129 -6.75 -22.46 -6.86
C ASP A 129 -7.29 -21.31 -5.99
N ILE A 130 -8.46 -20.79 -6.38
CA ILE A 130 -9.17 -19.76 -5.63
C ILE A 130 -10.35 -20.33 -4.83
N GLY A 131 -10.45 -21.65 -4.74
CA GLY A 131 -11.48 -22.36 -3.97
C GLY A 131 -12.88 -22.10 -4.52
N VAL A 132 -13.01 -22.16 -5.84
CA VAL A 132 -14.28 -22.18 -6.58
C VAL A 132 -14.38 -23.52 -7.29
N LEU A 133 -15.23 -24.41 -6.80
CA LEU A 133 -15.44 -25.75 -7.36
C LEU A 133 -16.71 -25.82 -8.22
N ASP A 134 -17.69 -24.98 -7.91
CA ASP A 134 -18.96 -24.90 -8.61
C ASP A 134 -19.46 -23.46 -8.82
N PHE A 135 -20.66 -23.33 -9.41
CA PHE A 135 -21.28 -22.03 -9.66
C PHE A 135 -21.75 -21.33 -8.38
N ASP A 136 -22.09 -22.07 -7.33
CA ASP A 136 -22.54 -21.50 -6.06
C ASP A 136 -21.36 -20.86 -5.32
N ASP A 137 -20.19 -21.52 -5.35
CA ASP A 137 -18.93 -20.97 -4.86
C ASP A 137 -18.55 -19.68 -5.61
N LEU A 138 -18.73 -19.67 -6.93
CA LEU A 138 -18.43 -18.51 -7.77
C LEU A 138 -19.35 -17.33 -7.44
N ALA A 139 -20.65 -17.60 -7.26
CA ALA A 139 -21.65 -16.59 -6.92
C ALA A 139 -21.41 -15.96 -5.54
N ASN A 140 -20.91 -16.75 -4.59
CA ASN A 140 -20.59 -16.31 -3.24
C ASN A 140 -19.18 -15.70 -3.12
N LYS A 141 -18.39 -15.71 -4.19
CA LYS A 141 -17.02 -15.16 -4.19
C LYS A 141 -17.03 -13.64 -4.33
N SER A 142 -16.27 -12.97 -3.46
CA SER A 142 -16.00 -11.54 -3.57
C SER A 142 -14.75 -11.29 -4.41
N PHE A 143 -14.91 -10.51 -5.49
CA PHE A 143 -13.84 -10.08 -6.38
C PHE A 143 -13.49 -8.63 -6.13
N TYR A 144 -12.24 -8.27 -6.43
CA TYR A 144 -11.70 -6.94 -6.19
C TYR A 144 -10.89 -6.47 -7.40
N LYS A 145 -10.88 -5.16 -7.64
CA LYS A 145 -9.86 -4.52 -8.48
C LYS A 145 -8.82 -3.88 -7.57
N LYS A 146 -7.56 -3.99 -7.99
CA LYS A 146 -6.45 -3.26 -7.40
C LYS A 146 -6.50 -1.83 -7.93
N GLU A 147 -6.69 -0.88 -7.03
CA GLU A 147 -6.56 0.54 -7.31
C GLU A 147 -5.19 1.00 -6.81
N SER A 148 -4.47 1.70 -7.69
CA SER A 148 -3.34 2.50 -7.24
C SER A 148 -3.92 3.78 -6.67
N ASN A 149 -3.71 4.00 -5.36
CA ASN A 149 -3.98 5.31 -4.75
C ASN A 149 -3.05 6.38 -5.33
#